data_AF-A0A956YCT8-F1
#
_entry.id   AF-A0A956YCT8-F1
#
_cell.length_a   1.000
_cell.length_b   1.000
_cell.length_c   1.000
_cell.angle_alpha   90.00
_cell.angle_beta   90.00
_cell.angle_gamma   90.00
#
_symmetry.space_group_name_H-M   'P 1'
#
loop_
_entity.id
_entity.type
_entity.pdbx_description
1 polymer ?
#
loop_
_entity_poly.entity_id
_entity_poly.type
_entity_poly.pdbx_seq_one_letter_code
_entity_poly.pdbx_strand_id
1 'polypeptide(L)'
;MIRRGNLFWMWIALLVVVIAVGLFTAFMIFSQGLGITNMRDDAPWGVWIVLDLSCIGLGAGAFTISAITYLLGREQYQSLARVAVFVGLLGYSGALMALIMDIGRPDRFWHGWVYWNNHSMLWEVTMCITLYFSVLTLEVFPLVVEHPFFNRWGWLQRFAHRIHHFAPILAIIGLCLSLLHQSSLGATYGVVIGRSALWRSTMPLLFIVSAAAVGMAFTVHLTLIVQWFKRKEIVPSHVLFEIGQIAGGVLLFYLYMRFWDTTAGTYGYVPGRSEAENVLING
;
A
#
# COMPACT_ATOMS: atom_id res chain seq x y z
N MET A 1 10.91 -31.53 20.01
CA MET A 1 10.88 -30.24 20.75
C MET A 1 11.95 -29.34 20.15
N ILE A 2 11.60 -28.51 19.14
CA ILE A 2 12.57 -27.69 18.41
C ILE A 2 13.01 -26.54 19.32
N ARG A 3 14.30 -26.46 19.68
CA ARG A 3 14.85 -25.32 20.46
C ARG A 3 14.64 -24.03 19.67
N ARG A 4 14.34 -22.91 20.36
CA ARG A 4 14.07 -21.59 19.76
C ARG A 4 15.11 -21.16 18.71
N GLY A 5 16.38 -21.52 18.90
CA GLY A 5 17.45 -21.26 17.93
C GLY A 5 17.29 -22.02 16.60
N ASN A 6 16.85 -23.27 16.62
CA ASN A 6 16.65 -24.06 15.40
C ASN A 6 15.46 -23.53 14.59
N LEU A 7 14.39 -23.07 15.27
CA LEU A 7 13.24 -22.46 14.59
C LEU A 7 13.60 -21.16 13.87
N PHE A 8 14.46 -20.33 14.48
CA PHE A 8 14.97 -19.11 13.85
C PHE A 8 15.73 -19.42 12.56
N TRP A 9 16.69 -20.35 12.62
CA TRP A 9 17.47 -20.73 11.43
C TRP A 9 16.63 -21.39 10.34
N MET A 10 15.62 -22.20 10.71
CA MET A 10 14.65 -22.72 9.74
C MET A 10 13.86 -21.60 9.06
N TRP A 11 13.44 -20.58 9.82
CA TRP A 11 12.79 -19.40 9.26
C TRP A 11 13.70 -18.62 8.31
N ILE A 12 14.96 -18.41 8.70
CA ILE A 12 15.94 -17.75 7.83
C ILE A 12 16.18 -18.56 6.55
N ALA A 13 16.34 -19.88 6.66
CA ALA A 13 16.52 -20.75 5.50
C ALA A 13 15.32 -20.67 4.55
N LEU A 14 14.09 -20.69 5.08
CA LEU A 14 12.88 -20.52 4.28
C LEU A 14 12.88 -19.16 3.55
N LEU A 15 13.21 -18.07 4.24
CA LEU A 15 13.29 -16.74 3.62
C LEU A 15 14.33 -16.66 2.51
N VAL A 16 15.51 -17.26 2.72
CA VAL A 16 16.57 -17.32 1.70
C VAL A 16 16.09 -18.09 0.46
N VAL A 17 15.39 -19.22 0.65
CA VAL A 17 14.83 -19.98 -0.47
C VAL A 17 13.79 -19.15 -1.23
N VAL A 18 12.87 -18.48 -0.52
CA VAL A 18 11.86 -17.62 -1.15
C VAL A 18 12.51 -16.47 -1.95
N ILE A 19 13.53 -15.82 -1.39
CA ILE A 19 14.28 -14.76 -2.07
C ILE A 19 15.01 -15.32 -3.30
N ALA A 20 15.66 -16.48 -3.18
CA ALA A 20 16.36 -17.11 -4.30
C ALA A 20 15.41 -17.46 -5.45
N VAL A 21 14.23 -18.00 -5.14
CA VAL A 21 13.17 -18.24 -6.13
C VAL A 21 12.71 -16.92 -6.76
N GLY A 22 12.48 -15.87 -5.97
CA GLY A 22 12.08 -14.56 -6.47
C GLY A 22 13.12 -13.89 -7.37
N LEU A 23 14.41 -14.02 -7.05
CA LEU A 23 15.50 -13.51 -7.89
C LEU A 23 15.63 -14.31 -9.19
N PHE A 24 15.44 -15.63 -9.13
CA PHE A 24 15.44 -16.48 -10.30
C PHE A 24 14.28 -16.14 -11.25
N THR A 25 13.06 -15.95 -10.72
CA THR A 25 11.92 -15.54 -11.54
C THR A 25 12.08 -14.14 -12.10
N ALA A 26 12.61 -13.19 -11.31
CA ALA A 26 12.94 -11.85 -11.79
C ALA A 26 13.92 -11.90 -12.97
N PHE A 27 14.97 -12.72 -12.87
CA PHE A 27 15.92 -12.91 -13.97
C PHE A 27 15.24 -13.45 -15.24
N MET A 28 14.32 -14.41 -15.11
CA MET A 28 13.54 -14.91 -16.25
C MET A 28 12.69 -13.81 -16.88
N ILE A 29 11.99 -12.99 -16.08
CA ILE A 29 11.14 -11.89 -16.58
C ILE A 29 11.98 -10.86 -17.34
N PHE A 30 13.12 -10.45 -16.79
CA PHE A 30 13.96 -9.45 -17.45
C PHE A 30 14.70 -9.97 -18.68
N SER A 31 14.93 -11.29 -18.78
CA SER A 31 15.62 -11.89 -19.93
C SER A 31 14.67 -12.31 -21.06
N GLN A 32 13.48 -12.82 -20.73
CA GLN A 32 12.51 -13.37 -21.69
C GLN A 32 11.32 -12.43 -21.93
N GLY A 33 11.21 -11.36 -21.15
CA GLY A 33 10.11 -10.40 -21.21
C GLY A 33 8.87 -10.88 -20.45
N LEU A 34 7.83 -10.03 -20.46
CA LEU A 34 6.59 -10.25 -19.73
C LEU A 34 5.74 -11.42 -20.26
N GLY A 35 6.04 -11.97 -21.44
CA GLY A 35 5.25 -13.09 -22.01
C GLY A 35 5.22 -14.34 -21.12
N ILE A 36 6.23 -14.52 -20.26
CA ILE A 36 6.30 -15.67 -19.33
C ILE A 36 5.32 -15.57 -18.16
N THR A 37 4.72 -14.39 -17.93
CA THR A 37 3.81 -14.14 -16.80
C THR A 37 2.35 -14.50 -17.15
N ASN A 38 2.12 -15.07 -18.34
CA ASN A 38 0.80 -15.43 -18.87
C ASN A 38 -0.15 -14.22 -19.00
N MET A 39 0.39 -13.01 -19.12
CA MET A 39 -0.37 -11.83 -19.50
C MET A 39 -0.75 -11.90 -20.98
N ARG A 40 -1.92 -11.38 -21.28
CA ARG A 40 -2.53 -11.38 -22.61
C ARG A 40 -2.97 -9.97 -22.95
N ASP A 41 -3.19 -9.69 -24.23
CA ASP A 41 -3.55 -8.33 -24.70
C ASP A 41 -4.90 -7.84 -24.12
N ASP A 42 -5.79 -8.75 -23.73
CA ASP A 42 -7.06 -8.47 -23.03
C ASP A 42 -6.88 -8.28 -21.50
N ALA A 43 -5.79 -8.79 -20.93
CA ALA A 43 -5.44 -8.71 -19.52
C ALA A 43 -3.96 -8.30 -19.28
N PRO A 44 -3.53 -7.11 -19.75
CA PRO A 44 -2.10 -6.72 -19.76
C PRO A 44 -1.51 -6.40 -18.38
N TRP A 45 -2.33 -6.23 -17.35
CA TRP A 45 -1.90 -5.93 -15.98
C TRP A 45 -1.67 -7.17 -15.11
N GLY A 46 -2.25 -8.31 -15.54
CA GLY A 46 -2.08 -9.62 -14.90
C GLY A 46 -2.19 -9.62 -13.37
N VAL A 47 -1.34 -10.43 -12.75
CA VAL A 47 -1.24 -10.56 -11.29
C VAL A 47 -0.40 -9.43 -10.69
N TRP A 48 0.48 -8.79 -11.46
CA TRP A 48 1.42 -7.80 -10.92
C TRP A 48 0.72 -6.56 -10.37
N ILE A 49 -0.20 -5.98 -11.13
CA ILE A 49 -0.95 -4.82 -10.65
C ILE A 49 -1.88 -5.22 -9.49
N VAL A 50 -2.42 -6.45 -9.48
CA VAL A 50 -3.21 -6.92 -8.33
C VAL A 50 -2.37 -7.00 -7.06
N LEU A 51 -1.12 -7.48 -7.16
CA LEU A 51 -0.18 -7.51 -6.05
C LEU A 51 0.23 -6.09 -5.62
N ASP A 52 0.53 -5.21 -6.58
CA ASP A 52 0.85 -3.81 -6.34
C ASP A 52 -0.26 -3.10 -5.56
N LEU A 53 -1.50 -3.16 -6.05
CA LEU A 53 -2.67 -2.61 -5.38
C LEU A 53 -2.89 -3.20 -3.99
N SER A 54 -2.68 -4.51 -3.83
CA SER A 54 -2.81 -5.18 -2.54
C SER A 54 -1.76 -4.67 -1.55
N CYS A 55 -0.51 -4.55 -1.96
CA CYS A 55 0.58 -4.03 -1.14
C CYS A 55 0.35 -2.56 -0.74
N ILE A 56 -0.11 -1.72 -1.68
CA ILE A 56 -0.48 -0.32 -1.42
C ILE A 56 -1.65 -0.25 -0.43
N GLY A 57 -2.71 -1.04 -0.65
CA GLY A 57 -3.90 -1.08 0.20
C GLY A 57 -3.60 -1.57 1.61
N LEU A 58 -2.72 -2.56 1.77
CA LEU A 58 -2.26 -3.02 3.10
C LEU A 58 -1.38 -1.96 3.79
N GLY A 59 -0.59 -1.21 3.01
CA GLY A 59 0.24 -0.10 3.51
C GLY A 59 -0.54 1.17 3.87
N ALA A 60 -1.80 1.30 3.44
CA ALA A 60 -2.65 2.47 3.65
C ALA A 60 -2.91 2.81 5.13
N GLY A 61 -2.67 1.87 6.06
CA GLY A 61 -2.78 2.14 7.49
C GLY A 61 -1.89 3.29 7.96
N ALA A 62 -0.74 3.47 7.29
CA ALA A 62 0.22 4.53 7.59
C ALA A 62 -0.39 5.92 7.52
N PHE A 63 -1.24 6.21 6.53
CA PHE A 63 -1.86 7.53 6.43
C PHE A 63 -3.12 7.66 7.28
N THR A 64 -3.97 6.62 7.35
CA THR A 64 -5.24 6.72 8.08
C THR A 64 -5.03 6.85 9.57
N ILE A 65 -4.17 6.00 10.15
CA ILE A 65 -3.90 6.01 11.59
C ILE A 65 -3.10 7.26 11.95
N SER A 66 -2.17 7.70 11.10
CA SER A 66 -1.47 8.96 11.28
C SER A 66 -2.38 10.18 11.17
N ALA A 67 -3.37 10.18 10.26
CA ALA A 67 -4.37 11.24 10.20
C ALA A 67 -5.18 11.31 11.50
N ILE A 68 -5.66 10.17 12.01
CA ILE A 68 -6.39 10.12 13.28
C ILE A 68 -5.49 10.63 14.42
N THR A 69 -4.21 10.24 14.43
CA THR A 69 -3.28 10.63 15.50
C THR A 69 -2.93 12.12 15.45
N TYR A 70 -2.45 12.61 14.31
CA TYR A 70 -1.86 13.95 14.18
C TYR A 70 -2.85 15.02 13.75
N LEU A 71 -3.81 14.71 12.86
CA LEU A 71 -4.81 15.70 12.39
C LEU A 71 -5.95 15.86 13.39
N LEU A 72 -6.42 14.76 14.00
CA LEU A 72 -7.47 14.81 15.03
C LEU A 72 -6.91 15.01 16.46
N GLY A 73 -5.59 15.14 16.61
CA GLY A 73 -4.93 15.39 17.89
C GLY A 73 -5.10 14.26 18.91
N ARG A 74 -5.27 13.02 18.47
CA ARG A 74 -5.50 11.85 19.32
C ARG A 74 -4.20 11.10 19.58
N GLU A 75 -3.41 11.63 20.51
CA GLU A 75 -2.08 11.09 20.85
C GLU A 75 -2.08 9.63 21.34
N GLN A 76 -3.22 9.14 21.86
CA GLN A 76 -3.37 7.74 22.29
C GLN A 76 -3.06 6.72 21.17
N TYR A 77 -3.22 7.10 19.91
CA TYR A 77 -2.97 6.24 18.75
C TYR A 77 -1.51 6.27 18.25
N GLN A 78 -0.64 7.10 18.82
CA GLN A 78 0.74 7.28 18.36
C GLN A 78 1.55 5.98 18.38
N SER A 79 1.27 5.09 19.34
CA SER A 79 1.91 3.77 19.41
C SER A 79 1.57 2.91 18.19
N LEU A 80 0.31 2.92 17.75
CA LEU A 80 -0.14 2.21 16.57
C LEU A 80 0.30 2.92 15.28
N ALA A 81 0.29 4.26 15.24
CA ALA A 81 0.74 5.03 14.08
C ALA A 81 2.18 4.69 13.67
N ARG A 82 3.10 4.53 14.63
CA ARG A 82 4.48 4.09 14.35
C ARG A 82 4.54 2.71 13.69
N VAL A 83 3.70 1.78 14.14
CA VAL A 83 3.59 0.45 13.50
C VAL A 83 3.02 0.62 12.08
N ALA A 84 1.98 1.44 11.93
CA ALA A 84 1.31 1.70 10.66
C ALA A 84 2.28 2.28 9.62
N VAL A 85 3.10 3.27 9.99
CA VAL A 85 4.11 3.88 9.12
C VAL A 85 5.16 2.85 8.66
N PHE A 86 5.63 1.99 9.57
CA PHE A 86 6.55 0.91 9.21
C PHE A 86 5.91 -0.11 8.25
N VAL A 87 4.66 -0.49 8.51
CA VAL A 87 3.89 -1.37 7.61
C VAL A 87 3.67 -0.70 6.25
N GLY A 88 3.39 0.59 6.24
CA GLY A 88 3.28 1.41 5.03
C GLY A 88 4.56 1.36 4.21
N LEU A 89 5.73 1.54 4.85
CA LEU A 89 7.01 1.44 4.16
C LEU A 89 7.21 0.06 3.52
N LEU A 90 6.88 -1.03 4.23
CA LEU A 90 6.97 -2.39 3.68
C LEU A 90 5.98 -2.62 2.53
N GLY A 91 4.74 -2.14 2.67
CA GLY A 91 3.72 -2.21 1.63
C GLY A 91 4.15 -1.48 0.36
N TYR A 92 4.59 -0.22 0.49
CA TYR A 92 5.07 0.56 -0.65
C TYR A 92 6.37 0.01 -1.26
N SER A 93 7.25 -0.60 -0.45
CA SER A 93 8.42 -1.31 -0.99
C SER A 93 8.02 -2.52 -1.84
N GLY A 94 7.03 -3.30 -1.38
CA GLY A 94 6.48 -4.44 -2.12
C GLY A 94 5.78 -4.01 -3.41
N ALA A 95 5.02 -2.92 -3.35
CA ALA A 95 4.37 -2.28 -4.48
C ALA A 95 5.39 -1.85 -5.56
N LEU A 96 6.42 -1.09 -5.17
CA LEU A 96 7.50 -0.70 -6.08
C LEU A 96 8.22 -1.90 -6.70
N MET A 97 8.43 -2.97 -5.92
CA MET A 97 9.01 -4.21 -6.46
C MET A 97 8.11 -4.85 -7.52
N ALA A 98 6.80 -4.95 -7.25
CA ALA A 98 5.83 -5.48 -8.21
C ALA A 98 5.78 -4.62 -9.49
N LEU A 99 5.81 -3.29 -9.34
CA LEU A 99 5.83 -2.35 -10.46
C LEU A 99 7.08 -2.49 -11.34
N ILE A 100 8.25 -2.70 -10.74
CA ILE A 100 9.50 -2.95 -11.49
C ILE A 100 9.42 -4.26 -12.29
N MET A 101 8.73 -5.28 -11.77
CA MET A 101 8.52 -6.55 -12.47
C MET A 101 7.44 -6.45 -13.56
N ASP A 102 6.44 -5.58 -13.36
CA ASP A 102 5.35 -5.37 -14.32
C ASP A 102 5.80 -4.55 -15.53
N ILE A 103 6.76 -3.63 -15.35
CA ILE A 103 7.14 -2.74 -16.44
C ILE A 103 8.05 -3.47 -17.45
N GLY A 104 7.62 -3.51 -18.71
CA GLY A 104 8.36 -4.21 -19.77
C GLY A 104 9.72 -3.59 -20.12
N ARG A 105 9.99 -2.35 -19.69
CA ARG A 105 11.25 -1.61 -19.90
C ARG A 105 11.68 -0.86 -18.63
N PRO A 106 12.20 -1.57 -17.62
CA PRO A 106 12.60 -0.94 -16.35
C PRO A 106 13.76 0.05 -16.53
N ASP A 107 14.57 -0.12 -17.58
CA ASP A 107 15.64 0.82 -17.99
C ASP A 107 15.12 2.24 -18.24
N ARG A 108 13.84 2.39 -18.59
CA ARG A 108 13.20 3.67 -18.88
C ARG A 108 12.34 4.20 -17.74
N PHE A 109 12.25 3.52 -16.60
CA PHE A 109 11.37 3.92 -15.50
C PHE A 109 11.60 5.38 -15.06
N TRP A 110 12.86 5.84 -15.08
CA TRP A 110 13.23 7.21 -14.73
C TRP A 110 12.61 8.30 -15.63
N HIS A 111 12.16 7.96 -16.85
CA HIS A 111 11.56 8.92 -17.77
C HIS A 111 10.31 9.57 -17.17
N GLY A 112 9.56 8.87 -16.32
CA GLY A 112 8.37 9.42 -15.65
C GLY A 112 8.67 10.63 -14.76
N TRP A 113 9.88 10.72 -14.21
CA TRP A 113 10.31 11.84 -13.37
C TRP A 113 10.81 13.05 -14.17
N VAL A 114 11.33 12.80 -15.39
CA VAL A 114 11.96 13.83 -16.22
C VAL A 114 11.01 14.37 -17.29
N TYR A 115 10.26 13.49 -17.96
CA TYR A 115 9.35 13.83 -19.05
C TYR A 115 7.90 13.80 -18.54
N TRP A 116 7.46 14.96 -18.04
CA TRP A 116 6.17 15.07 -17.36
C TRP A 116 5.01 14.95 -18.35
N ASN A 117 4.02 14.11 -18.00
CA ASN A 117 2.76 14.01 -18.72
C ASN A 117 1.58 14.18 -17.77
N ASN A 118 1.21 15.43 -17.52
CA ASN A 118 0.18 15.81 -16.55
C ASN A 118 -1.24 15.37 -16.95
N HIS A 119 -1.44 14.86 -18.17
CA HIS A 119 -2.71 14.29 -18.62
C HIS A 119 -2.84 12.78 -18.31
N SER A 120 -1.77 12.14 -17.85
CA SER A 120 -1.74 10.72 -17.52
C SER A 120 -1.90 10.49 -16.03
N MET A 121 -2.94 9.73 -15.65
CA MET A 121 -3.12 9.29 -14.25
C MET A 121 -1.93 8.45 -13.76
N LEU A 122 -1.30 7.67 -14.65
CA LEU A 122 -0.12 6.87 -14.31
C LEU A 122 1.11 7.73 -13.99
N TRP A 123 1.24 8.90 -14.62
CA TRP A 123 2.29 9.86 -14.27
C TRP A 123 2.05 10.44 -12.87
N GLU A 124 0.82 10.84 -12.56
CA GLU A 124 0.46 11.34 -11.23
C GLU A 124 0.69 10.26 -10.15
N VAL A 125 0.29 9.02 -10.42
CA VAL A 125 0.55 7.86 -9.55
C VAL A 125 2.06 7.68 -9.33
N THR A 126 2.88 7.76 -10.38
CA THR A 126 4.34 7.64 -10.31
C THR A 126 4.96 8.73 -9.43
N MET A 127 4.49 9.96 -9.52
CA MET A 127 4.99 11.06 -8.67
C MET A 127 4.53 10.87 -7.22
N CYS A 128 3.26 10.53 -7.00
CA CYS A 128 2.71 10.37 -5.66
C CYS A 128 3.36 9.19 -4.92
N ILE A 129 3.54 8.03 -5.57
CA ILE A 129 4.20 6.87 -4.95
C ILE A 129 5.66 7.20 -4.59
N THR A 130 6.39 7.89 -5.45
CA THR A 130 7.80 8.27 -5.20
C THR A 130 7.92 9.25 -4.04
N LEU A 131 7.09 10.30 -4.03
CA LEU A 131 7.11 11.32 -2.97
C LEU A 131 6.63 10.73 -1.64
N TYR A 132 5.55 9.95 -1.64
CA TYR A 132 5.04 9.35 -0.43
C TYR A 132 5.99 8.29 0.15
N PHE A 133 6.59 7.45 -0.70
CA PHE A 133 7.63 6.52 -0.27
C PHE A 133 8.84 7.24 0.36
N SER A 134 9.22 8.40 -0.20
CA SER A 134 10.27 9.24 0.39
C SER A 134 9.86 9.77 1.77
N VAL A 135 8.62 10.22 1.95
CA VAL A 135 8.08 10.65 3.25
C VAL A 135 8.09 9.51 4.26
N LEU A 136 7.57 8.33 3.89
CA LEU A 136 7.61 7.15 4.76
C LEU A 136 9.03 6.76 5.16
N THR A 137 9.97 6.83 4.21
CA THR A 137 11.39 6.56 4.49
C THR A 137 11.94 7.56 5.49
N LEU A 138 11.64 8.85 5.35
CA LEU A 138 12.04 9.88 6.30
C LEU A 138 11.40 9.70 7.67
N GLU A 139 10.13 9.29 7.75
CA GLU A 139 9.46 9.03 9.04
C GLU A 139 10.03 7.81 9.77
N VAL A 140 10.41 6.76 9.05
CA VAL A 140 11.03 5.55 9.63
C VAL A 140 12.53 5.76 9.92
N PHE A 141 13.18 6.72 9.26
CA PHE A 141 14.61 6.93 9.36
C PHE A 141 15.13 7.14 10.80
N PRO A 142 14.52 7.99 11.66
CA PRO A 142 14.95 8.14 13.05
C PRO A 142 14.95 6.81 13.83
N LEU A 143 13.90 5.99 13.64
CA LEU A 143 13.77 4.67 14.27
C LEU A 143 14.92 3.74 13.87
N VAL A 144 15.38 3.79 12.62
CA VAL A 144 16.48 2.96 12.12
C VAL A 144 17.83 3.44 12.66
N VAL A 145 18.04 4.76 12.70
CA VAL A 145 19.29 5.37 13.15
C VAL A 145 19.49 5.25 14.66
N GLU A 146 18.42 5.11 15.46
CA GLU A 146 18.51 4.81 16.89
C GLU A 146 19.17 3.44 17.20
N HIS A 147 19.29 2.55 16.21
CA HIS A 147 19.92 1.26 16.41
C HIS A 147 21.44 1.42 16.73
N PRO A 148 21.99 0.68 17.72
CA PRO A 148 23.38 0.84 18.18
C PRO A 148 24.45 0.78 17.09
N PHE A 149 24.16 0.09 15.99
CA PHE A 149 25.02 0.02 14.80
C PHE A 149 25.37 1.40 14.21
N PHE A 150 24.45 2.36 14.26
CA PHE A 150 24.60 3.70 13.66
C PHE A 150 25.17 4.75 14.63
N ASN A 151 25.38 4.39 15.91
CA ASN A 151 25.96 5.31 16.92
C ASN A 151 27.36 5.80 16.56
N ARG A 152 28.08 5.08 15.70
CA ARG A 152 29.40 5.47 15.17
C ARG A 152 29.37 6.73 14.30
N TRP A 153 28.20 7.12 13.77
CA TRP A 153 28.05 8.23 12.83
C TRP A 153 27.19 9.34 13.43
N GLY A 154 27.82 10.21 14.22
CA GLY A 154 27.13 11.31 14.91
C GLY A 154 26.45 12.34 14.00
N TRP A 155 26.80 12.41 12.71
CA TRP A 155 26.08 13.25 11.75
C TRP A 155 24.68 12.70 11.42
N LEU A 156 24.53 11.37 11.32
CA LEU A 156 23.23 10.72 11.10
C LEU A 156 22.29 10.93 12.28
N GLN A 157 22.81 10.83 13.51
CA GLN A 157 22.04 11.08 14.73
C GLN A 157 21.49 12.51 14.77
N ARG A 158 22.33 13.50 14.40
CA ARG A 158 21.91 14.90 14.30
C ARG A 158 20.84 15.10 13.22
N PHE A 159 20.97 14.42 12.08
CA PHE A 159 20.00 14.49 11.00
C PHE A 159 18.66 13.84 11.39
N ALA A 160 18.69 12.65 12.01
CA ALA A 160 17.52 11.96 12.55
C ALA A 160 16.76 12.82 13.56
N HIS A 161 17.47 13.50 14.47
CA HIS A 161 16.84 14.40 15.44
C HIS A 161 16.14 15.59 14.76
N ARG A 162 16.73 16.15 13.70
CA ARG A 162 16.07 17.20 12.91
C ARG A 162 14.80 16.68 12.23
N ILE A 163 14.86 15.50 11.60
CA ILE A 163 13.69 14.90 10.96
C ILE A 163 12.57 14.64 11.97
N HIS A 164 12.89 14.11 13.14
CA HIS A 164 11.90 13.86 14.20
C HIS A 164 11.17 15.14 14.62
N HIS A 165 11.85 16.29 14.64
CA HIS A 165 11.21 17.58 14.89
C HIS A 165 10.18 17.96 13.82
N PHE A 166 10.43 17.61 12.56
CA PHE A 166 9.53 17.87 11.43
C PHE A 166 8.48 16.76 11.20
N ALA A 167 8.45 15.71 12.04
CA ALA A 167 7.56 14.56 11.86
C ALA A 167 6.07 14.93 11.70
N PRO A 168 5.49 15.91 12.44
CA PRO A 168 4.09 16.30 12.22
C PRO A 168 3.83 16.89 10.84
N ILE A 169 4.78 17.65 10.29
CA ILE A 169 4.66 18.25 8.95
C ILE A 169 4.78 17.16 7.88
N LEU A 170 5.75 16.26 8.05
CA LEU A 170 5.92 15.08 7.20
C LEU A 170 4.64 14.23 7.17
N ALA A 171 3.99 14.02 8.33
CA ALA A 171 2.74 13.27 8.41
C ALA A 171 1.58 13.94 7.63
N ILE A 172 1.48 15.28 7.67
CA ILE A 172 0.46 16.02 6.90
C ILE A 172 0.76 15.93 5.40
N ILE A 173 2.00 16.15 4.99
CA ILE A 173 2.41 16.02 3.58
C ILE A 173 2.16 14.59 3.09
N GLY A 174 2.54 13.60 3.90
CA GLY A 174 2.31 12.18 3.63
C GLY A 174 0.83 11.86 3.48
N LEU A 175 -0.03 12.41 4.35
CA LEU A 175 -1.48 12.26 4.24
C LEU A 175 -2.01 12.81 2.92
N CYS A 176 -1.63 14.04 2.54
CA CYS A 176 -2.03 14.64 1.27
C CYS A 176 -1.57 13.80 0.07
N LEU A 177 -0.30 13.40 0.04
CA LEU A 177 0.26 12.59 -1.04
C LEU A 177 -0.39 11.20 -1.12
N SER A 178 -0.70 10.59 0.02
CA SER A 178 -1.38 9.30 0.04
C SER A 178 -2.81 9.39 -0.45
N LEU A 179 -3.56 10.44 -0.06
CA LEU A 179 -4.91 10.67 -0.58
C LEU A 179 -4.91 10.90 -2.09
N LEU A 180 -3.97 11.71 -2.60
CA LEU A 180 -3.78 11.90 -4.04
C LEU A 180 -3.46 10.57 -4.72
N HIS A 181 -2.52 9.80 -4.17
CA HIS A 181 -2.16 8.50 -4.71
C HIS A 181 -3.36 7.55 -4.82
N GLN A 182 -4.11 7.34 -3.73
CA GLN A 182 -5.28 6.44 -3.73
C GLN A 182 -6.37 6.94 -4.69
N SER A 183 -6.57 8.26 -4.76
CA SER A 183 -7.52 8.89 -5.67
C SER A 183 -7.15 8.65 -7.13
N SER A 184 -5.90 8.95 -7.53
CA SER A 184 -5.42 8.81 -8.91
C SER A 184 -5.31 7.35 -9.35
N LEU A 185 -5.01 6.44 -8.42
CA LEU A 185 -5.05 5.01 -8.65
C LEU A 185 -6.47 4.55 -8.98
N GLY A 186 -7.47 4.94 -8.17
CA GLY A 186 -8.87 4.68 -8.47
C GLY A 186 -9.34 5.39 -9.75
N ALA A 187 -8.86 6.60 -10.02
CA ALA A 187 -9.16 7.33 -11.25
C ALA A 187 -8.62 6.61 -12.49
N THR A 188 -7.45 5.96 -12.40
CA THR A 188 -6.91 5.13 -13.48
C THR A 188 -7.91 4.06 -13.89
N TYR A 189 -8.56 3.39 -12.94
CA TYR A 189 -9.64 2.44 -13.24
C TYR A 189 -10.93 3.11 -13.74
N GLY A 190 -11.24 4.30 -13.23
CA GLY A 190 -12.43 5.07 -13.61
C GLY A 190 -12.38 5.66 -15.02
N VAL A 191 -11.20 5.90 -15.60
CA VAL A 191 -11.05 6.51 -16.93
C VAL A 191 -10.79 5.50 -18.06
N VAL A 192 -10.41 4.27 -17.73
CA VAL A 192 -10.11 3.24 -18.74
C VAL A 192 -11.41 2.67 -19.29
N ILE A 193 -11.86 3.23 -20.43
CA ILE A 193 -13.07 2.81 -21.15
C ILE A 193 -13.01 1.32 -21.53
N GLY A 194 -11.82 0.80 -21.83
CA GLY A 194 -11.61 -0.62 -22.16
C GLY A 194 -11.86 -1.60 -21.01
N ARG A 195 -12.12 -1.10 -19.78
CA ARG A 195 -12.50 -1.89 -18.60
C ARG A 195 -13.91 -1.49 -18.18
N SER A 196 -14.89 -1.82 -19.02
CA SER A 196 -16.28 -1.36 -18.90
C SER A 196 -16.95 -1.66 -17.54
N ALA A 197 -16.59 -2.75 -16.86
CA ALA A 197 -17.08 -3.06 -15.50
C ALA A 197 -16.62 -2.03 -14.45
N LEU A 198 -15.39 -1.52 -14.61
CA LEU A 198 -14.69 -0.63 -13.68
C LEU A 198 -14.79 0.85 -14.08
N TRP A 199 -15.24 1.14 -15.30
CA TRP A 199 -15.43 2.49 -15.81
C TRP A 199 -16.58 3.23 -15.10
N ARG A 200 -16.25 3.88 -13.97
CA ARG A 200 -17.18 4.65 -13.13
C ARG A 200 -16.48 5.86 -12.52
N SER A 201 -17.21 6.97 -12.40
CA SER A 201 -16.72 8.20 -11.75
C SER A 201 -16.51 8.06 -10.24
N THR A 202 -17.09 7.03 -9.62
CA THR A 202 -17.03 6.72 -8.19
C THR A 202 -15.75 6.01 -7.77
N MET A 203 -14.94 5.49 -8.72
CA MET A 203 -13.76 4.67 -8.43
C MET A 203 -12.70 5.36 -7.55
N PRO A 204 -12.33 6.64 -7.74
CA PRO A 204 -11.38 7.33 -6.86
C PRO A 204 -11.80 7.25 -5.38
N LEU A 205 -13.07 7.50 -5.10
CA LEU A 205 -13.60 7.47 -3.73
C LEU A 205 -13.62 6.06 -3.17
N LEU A 206 -14.07 5.07 -3.96
CA LEU A 206 -14.10 3.68 -3.54
C LEU A 206 -12.69 3.16 -3.19
N PHE A 207 -11.66 3.56 -3.94
CA PHE A 207 -10.27 3.21 -3.64
C PHE A 207 -9.78 3.85 -2.34
N ILE A 208 -10.04 5.14 -2.11
CA ILE A 208 -9.65 5.81 -0.86
C ILE A 208 -10.29 5.12 0.36
N VAL A 209 -11.60 4.87 0.32
CA VAL A 209 -12.34 4.32 1.46
C VAL A 209 -11.95 2.85 1.71
N SER A 210 -11.79 2.05 0.65
CA SER A 210 -11.35 0.65 0.78
C SER A 210 -9.92 0.53 1.30
N ALA A 211 -8.99 1.34 0.78
CA ALA A 211 -7.62 1.41 1.28
C ALA A 211 -7.59 1.82 2.75
N ALA A 212 -8.41 2.80 3.14
CA ALA A 212 -8.52 3.22 4.53
C ALA A 212 -8.98 2.08 5.46
N ALA A 213 -10.03 1.35 5.08
CA ALA A 213 -10.55 0.23 5.84
C ALA A 213 -9.53 -0.91 5.97
N VAL A 214 -8.99 -1.37 4.83
CA VAL A 214 -8.02 -2.49 4.78
C VAL A 214 -6.74 -2.13 5.51
N GLY A 215 -6.20 -0.92 5.30
CA GLY A 215 -4.96 -0.48 5.92
C GLY A 215 -5.03 -0.46 7.45
N MET A 216 -6.13 0.04 8.02
CA MET A 216 -6.35 0.02 9.47
C MET A 216 -6.51 -1.42 9.99
N ALA A 217 -7.38 -2.21 9.33
CA ALA A 217 -7.63 -3.60 9.73
C ALA A 217 -6.36 -4.46 9.69
N PHE A 218 -5.55 -4.30 8.64
CA PHE A 218 -4.29 -5.02 8.49
C PHE A 218 -3.26 -4.60 9.53
N THR A 219 -3.14 -3.30 9.84
CA THR A 219 -2.22 -2.82 10.88
C THR A 219 -2.59 -3.37 12.26
N VAL A 220 -3.88 -3.37 12.60
CA VAL A 220 -4.39 -3.97 13.84
C VAL A 220 -4.08 -5.47 13.87
N HIS A 221 -4.39 -6.18 12.78
CA HIS A 221 -4.17 -7.62 12.68
C HIS A 221 -2.68 -8.00 12.82
N LEU A 222 -1.80 -7.31 12.12
CA LEU A 222 -0.36 -7.52 12.22
C LEU A 222 0.14 -7.25 13.64
N THR A 223 -0.34 -6.18 14.28
CA THR A 223 0.03 -5.86 15.66
C THR A 223 -0.39 -6.99 16.60
N LEU A 224 -1.61 -7.53 16.47
CA LEU A 224 -2.08 -8.67 17.26
C LEU A 224 -1.20 -9.91 17.07
N ILE A 225 -0.82 -10.24 15.83
CA ILE A 225 0.10 -11.35 15.52
C ILE A 225 1.44 -11.15 16.21
N VAL A 226 2.02 -9.96 16.12
CA VAL A 226 3.33 -9.65 16.72
C VAL A 226 3.25 -9.73 18.25
N GLN A 227 2.19 -9.20 18.87
CA GLN A 227 1.97 -9.30 20.31
C GLN A 227 1.80 -10.75 20.77
N TRP A 228 1.09 -11.57 19.99
CA TRP A 228 0.93 -12.99 20.25
C TRP A 228 2.26 -13.75 20.23
N PHE A 229 3.08 -13.53 19.19
CA PHE A 229 4.41 -14.15 19.10
C PHE A 229 5.36 -13.67 20.21
N LYS A 230 5.36 -12.37 20.53
CA LYS A 230 6.23 -11.81 21.57
C LYS A 230 5.71 -12.05 22.99
N ARG A 231 4.44 -12.48 23.15
CA ARG A 231 3.73 -12.58 24.43
C ARG A 231 3.83 -11.30 25.26
N LYS A 232 3.79 -10.15 24.58
CA LYS A 232 3.94 -8.82 25.18
C LYS A 232 3.02 -7.85 24.47
N GLU A 233 2.34 -7.03 25.26
CA GLU A 233 1.56 -5.91 24.76
C GLU A 233 2.53 -4.79 24.30
N ILE A 234 2.44 -4.44 23.02
CA ILE A 234 3.22 -3.40 22.34
C ILE A 234 2.36 -2.16 22.17
N VAL A 235 1.07 -2.36 21.88
CA VAL A 235 0.04 -1.34 21.72
C VAL A 235 -1.11 -1.69 22.66
N PRO A 236 -1.64 -0.74 23.44
CA PRO A 236 -2.76 -1.01 24.34
C PRO A 236 -3.96 -1.63 23.63
N SER A 237 -4.57 -2.64 24.23
CA SER A 237 -5.66 -3.40 23.63
C SER A 237 -6.90 -2.54 23.33
N HIS A 238 -7.15 -1.50 24.12
CA HIS A 238 -8.24 -0.55 23.85
C HIS A 238 -8.02 0.26 22.57
N VAL A 239 -6.77 0.67 22.28
CA VAL A 239 -6.40 1.37 21.03
C VAL A 239 -6.65 0.46 19.82
N LEU A 240 -6.27 -0.81 19.93
CA LEU A 240 -6.49 -1.79 18.85
C LEU A 240 -7.99 -2.02 18.61
N PHE A 241 -8.79 -2.08 19.67
CA PHE A 241 -10.24 -2.23 19.57
C PHE A 241 -10.90 -1.01 18.95
N GLU A 242 -10.58 0.21 19.41
CA GLU A 242 -11.12 1.47 18.87
C GLU A 242 -10.80 1.63 17.38
N ILE A 243 -9.55 1.39 16.98
CA ILE A 243 -9.16 1.47 15.56
C ILE A 243 -9.81 0.34 14.75
N GLY A 244 -10.00 -0.84 15.33
CA GLY A 244 -10.77 -1.93 14.73
C GLY A 244 -12.24 -1.55 14.49
N GLN A 245 -12.88 -0.86 15.43
CA GLN A 245 -14.24 -0.35 15.28
C GLN A 245 -14.33 0.73 14.20
N ILE A 246 -13.37 1.65 14.17
CA ILE A 246 -13.28 2.68 13.12
C ILE A 246 -13.11 2.00 11.75
N ALA A 247 -12.20 1.03 11.62
CA ALA A 247 -12.00 0.26 10.40
C ALA A 247 -13.29 -0.45 9.95
N GLY A 248 -14.02 -1.07 10.89
CA GLY A 248 -15.33 -1.68 10.63
C GLY A 248 -16.36 -0.66 10.15
N GLY A 249 -16.42 0.52 10.75
CA GLY A 249 -17.29 1.62 10.31
C GLY A 249 -16.96 2.12 8.90
N VAL A 250 -15.68 2.29 8.59
CA VAL A 250 -15.23 2.67 7.24
C VAL A 250 -15.54 1.56 6.23
N LEU A 251 -15.40 0.29 6.59
CA LEU A 251 -15.77 -0.84 5.75
C LEU A 251 -17.29 -0.87 5.48
N LEU A 252 -18.12 -0.64 6.50
CA LEU A 252 -19.57 -0.54 6.32
C LEU A 252 -19.94 0.62 5.39
N PHE A 253 -19.26 1.77 5.54
CA PHE A 253 -19.43 2.90 4.64
C PHE A 253 -19.00 2.57 3.20
N TYR A 254 -17.88 1.86 3.02
CA TYR A 254 -17.47 1.34 1.71
C TYR A 254 -18.53 0.43 1.11
N LEU A 255 -19.05 -0.53 1.89
CA LEU A 255 -20.09 -1.47 1.43
C LEU A 255 -21.37 -0.73 1.05
N TYR A 256 -21.76 0.29 1.81
CA TYR A 256 -22.89 1.16 1.47
C TYR A 256 -22.65 1.88 0.13
N MET A 257 -21.49 2.52 -0.05
CA MET A 257 -21.14 3.18 -1.31
C MET A 257 -21.11 2.19 -2.47
N ARG A 258 -20.53 1.01 -2.26
CA ARG A 258 -20.41 -0.04 -3.27
C ARG A 258 -21.77 -0.61 -3.67
N PHE A 259 -22.67 -0.78 -2.70
CA PHE A 259 -24.05 -1.22 -2.96
C PHE A 259 -24.78 -0.23 -3.86
N TRP A 260 -24.72 1.07 -3.55
CA TRP A 260 -25.35 2.11 -4.36
C TRP A 260 -24.69 2.27 -5.72
N ASP A 261 -23.36 2.21 -5.80
CA ASP A 261 -22.61 2.25 -7.07
C ASP A 261 -23.00 1.12 -8.02
N THR A 262 -23.23 -0.08 -7.47
CA THR A 262 -23.67 -1.25 -8.25
C THR A 262 -25.13 -1.10 -8.67
N THR A 263 -26.01 -0.76 -7.73
CA THR A 263 -27.45 -0.61 -7.99
C THR A 263 -27.74 0.51 -9.00
N ALA A 264 -27.08 1.65 -8.86
CA ALA A 264 -27.19 2.76 -9.81
C ALA A 264 -26.65 2.37 -11.19
N GLY A 265 -25.58 1.54 -11.25
CA GLY A 265 -25.05 0.99 -12.49
C GLY A 265 -26.06 0.12 -13.26
N THR A 266 -26.89 -0.63 -12.53
CA THR A 266 -27.92 -1.50 -13.11
C THR A 266 -29.23 -0.81 -13.47
N TYR A 267 -29.44 0.45 -13.04
CA TYR A 267 -30.71 1.16 -13.23
C TYR A 267 -30.95 1.61 -14.68
N GLY A 268 -29.87 1.77 -15.45
CA GLY A 268 -29.92 2.07 -16.89
C GLY A 268 -28.99 1.13 -17.65
N TYR A 269 -29.43 0.67 -18.82
CA TYR A 269 -28.59 -0.14 -19.68
C TYR A 269 -27.51 0.74 -20.33
N VAL A 270 -26.25 0.43 -20.02
CA VAL A 270 -25.08 1.08 -20.60
C VAL A 270 -24.28 -0.01 -21.34
N PRO A 271 -24.24 0.03 -22.68
CA PRO A 271 -23.51 -0.95 -23.48
C PRO A 271 -22.06 -1.11 -23.02
N GLY A 272 -21.57 -2.34 -23.01
CA GLY A 272 -20.27 -2.75 -22.49
C GLY A 272 -20.25 -2.92 -20.96
N ARG A 273 -20.83 -1.98 -20.19
CA ARG A 273 -20.80 -2.02 -18.72
C ARG A 273 -21.82 -3.01 -18.17
N SER A 274 -23.05 -2.98 -18.67
CA SER A 274 -24.12 -3.88 -18.23
C SER A 274 -23.82 -5.35 -18.57
N GLU A 275 -23.19 -5.62 -19.72
CA GLU A 275 -22.75 -6.97 -20.11
C GLU A 275 -21.58 -7.43 -19.23
N ALA A 276 -20.62 -6.56 -18.95
CA ALA A 276 -19.51 -6.91 -18.08
C ALA A 276 -19.97 -7.15 -16.63
N GLU A 277 -20.95 -6.38 -16.12
CA GLU A 277 -21.61 -6.68 -14.85
C GLU A 277 -22.35 -8.02 -14.88
N ASN A 278 -23.06 -8.32 -15.97
CA ASN A 278 -23.79 -9.59 -16.12
C ASN A 278 -22.83 -10.79 -16.07
N VAL A 279 -21.72 -10.74 -16.82
CA VAL A 279 -20.67 -11.77 -16.79
C VAL A 279 -20.08 -11.93 -15.38
N LEU A 280 -19.86 -10.83 -14.65
CA LEU A 280 -19.34 -10.90 -13.28
C LEU A 280 -20.32 -11.57 -12.29
N ILE A 281 -21.62 -11.44 -12.51
CA ILE A 281 -22.65 -11.98 -11.61
C ILE A 281 -23.03 -13.41 -11.99
N ASN A 282 -23.15 -13.69 -13.29
CA ASN A 282 -23.75 -14.92 -13.80
C ASN A 282 -22.74 -15.92 -14.39
N GLY A 283 -21.50 -15.50 -14.66
CA GLY A 283 -20.47 -16.32 -15.32
C GLY A 283 -20.64 -16.37 -16.83
#